data_AF-A0A2I4ALA4-F1
#
_entry.id   AF-A0A2I4ALA4-F1
#
_cell.length_a   1.000
_cell.length_b   1.000
_cell.length_c   1.000
_cell.angle_alpha   90.00
_cell.angle_beta   90.00
_cell.angle_gamma   90.00
#
_symmetry.space_group_name_H-M   'P 1'
#
loop_
_entity.id
_entity.type
_entity.pdbx_description
1 polymer ?
#
loop_
_entity_poly.entity_id
_entity_poly.type
_entity_poly.pdbx_seq_one_letter_code
_entity_poly.pdbx_strand_id
1 'polypeptide(L)'
;MPEPEHIIVACKNQFFVLDVVINFRRLNERDLLTQLQKIVKMADSEEERLPSIGLLTSDGRTEWAEARSVLMRESTNRDSLDMIERCLCLVCLDEATGPLLSDTTCATVMLHGGGATKNGGNRWYDKPMQFVVGADGCCGVVCEHSPFEGIVLVQCTEYLLKYMIGSPSKLVRAASVSELPAPRRLRWKCTPEVLKLIASSNEKLE
;
A
#
# COMPACT_ATOMS: atom_id res chain seq x y z
N MET A 1 20.47 -16.49 4.26
CA MET A 1 20.65 -15.04 4.06
C MET A 1 19.46 -14.35 4.72
N PRO A 2 19.61 -13.20 5.41
CA PRO A 2 18.43 -12.47 5.86
C PRO A 2 17.57 -12.13 4.64
N GLU A 3 16.27 -12.25 4.81
CA GLU A 3 15.28 -11.97 3.77
C GLU A 3 15.35 -10.47 3.41
N PRO A 4 15.30 -10.09 2.12
CA PRO A 4 15.29 -8.68 1.75
C PRO A 4 14.09 -7.97 2.39
N GLU A 5 14.35 -6.82 3.02
CA GLU A 5 13.34 -6.00 3.67
C GLU A 5 12.69 -5.07 2.65
N HIS A 6 11.38 -5.22 2.45
CA HIS A 6 10.60 -4.40 1.52
C HIS A 6 9.30 -3.89 2.14
N ILE A 7 8.80 -2.81 1.57
CA ILE A 7 7.42 -2.34 1.77
C ILE A 7 6.61 -2.58 0.50
N ILE A 8 5.28 -2.57 0.64
CA ILE A 8 4.38 -2.46 -0.52
C ILE A 8 3.89 -1.03 -0.63
N VAL A 9 4.01 -0.44 -1.81
CA VAL A 9 3.42 0.85 -2.12
C VAL A 9 2.16 0.61 -2.95
N ALA A 10 1.02 1.08 -2.47
CA ALA A 10 -0.23 1.10 -3.20
C ALA A 10 -0.41 2.48 -3.85
N CYS A 11 -0.60 2.54 -5.16
CA CYS A 11 -0.84 3.77 -5.90
C CYS A 11 -1.78 3.48 -7.07
N LYS A 12 -2.91 4.21 -7.16
CA LYS A 12 -3.95 3.99 -8.18
C LYS A 12 -4.42 2.53 -8.25
N ASN A 13 -4.61 1.91 -7.08
CA ASN A 13 -4.97 0.51 -6.89
C ASN A 13 -3.94 -0.50 -7.43
N GLN A 14 -2.73 -0.05 -7.77
CA GLN A 14 -1.61 -0.89 -8.19
C GLN A 14 -0.63 -1.07 -7.04
N PHE A 15 -0.08 -2.27 -6.89
CA PHE A 15 0.85 -2.60 -5.82
C PHE A 15 2.27 -2.76 -6.35
N PHE A 16 3.23 -2.16 -5.66
CA PHE A 16 4.64 -2.18 -6.02
C PHE A 16 5.50 -2.62 -4.84
N VAL A 17 6.45 -3.51 -5.11
CA VAL A 17 7.51 -3.85 -4.15
C VAL A 17 8.57 -2.75 -4.18
N LEU A 18 8.81 -2.16 -3.01
CA LEU A 18 9.92 -1.24 -2.79
C LEU A 18 10.85 -1.83 -1.73
N ASP A 19 12.00 -2.35 -2.18
CA ASP A 19 13.07 -2.77 -1.28
C ASP A 19 13.61 -1.54 -0.53
N VAL A 20 13.64 -1.60 0.81
CA VAL A 20 14.13 -0.51 1.66
C VAL A 20 15.55 -0.78 2.17
N VAL A 21 16.02 -2.02 2.03
CA VAL A 21 17.40 -2.43 2.27
C VAL A 21 17.93 -3.16 1.03
N ILE A 22 18.96 -2.62 0.38
CA ILE A 22 19.59 -3.19 -0.80
C ILE A 22 21.08 -3.38 -0.51
N ASN A 23 21.62 -4.58 -0.77
CA ASN A 23 23.02 -4.91 -0.49
C ASN A 23 23.44 -4.54 0.96
N PHE A 24 22.57 -4.87 1.93
CA PHE A 24 22.74 -4.55 3.36
C PHE A 24 22.82 -3.04 3.69
N ARG A 25 22.40 -2.17 2.76
CA ARG A 25 22.32 -0.72 2.98
C ARG A 25 20.87 -0.27 2.93
N ARG A 26 20.43 0.39 4.00
CA ARG A 26 19.12 1.05 4.05
C ARG A 26 19.11 2.24 3.10
N LEU A 27 18.06 2.35 2.29
CA LEU A 27 17.86 3.50 1.41
C LEU A 27 17.67 4.77 2.24
N ASN A 28 18.26 5.88 1.78
CA ASN A 28 18.03 7.19 2.37
C ASN A 28 16.73 7.83 1.83
N GLU A 29 16.33 8.96 2.41
CA GLU A 29 15.11 9.68 2.02
C GLU A 29 15.07 10.07 0.54
N ARG A 30 16.21 10.46 -0.05
CA ARG A 30 16.31 10.84 -1.46
C ARG A 30 16.14 9.64 -2.38
N ASP A 31 16.74 8.51 -2.01
CA ASP A 31 16.59 7.24 -2.72
C ASP A 31 15.14 6.78 -2.67
N LEU A 32 14.50 6.79 -1.49
CA LEU A 32 13.07 6.47 -1.34
C LEU A 32 12.18 7.40 -2.16
N LEU A 33 12.39 8.72 -2.13
CA LEU A 33 11.65 9.68 -2.93
C LEU A 33 11.78 9.37 -4.43
N THR A 34 13.00 9.09 -4.90
CA THR A 34 13.25 8.73 -6.30
C THR A 34 12.49 7.47 -6.71
N GLN A 35 12.42 6.47 -5.83
CA GLN A 35 11.69 5.23 -6.08
C GLN A 35 10.17 5.45 -6.05
N LEU A 36 9.65 6.27 -5.13
CA LEU A 36 8.23 6.66 -5.08
C LEU A 36 7.81 7.43 -6.34
N GLN A 37 8.66 8.33 -6.85
CA GLN A 37 8.40 9.02 -8.12
C GLN A 37 8.33 8.07 -9.32
N LYS A 38 9.18 7.03 -9.36
CA LYS A 38 9.09 5.96 -10.37
C LYS A 38 7.76 5.21 -10.23
N ILE A 39 7.33 4.89 -9.01
CA ILE A 39 6.06 4.19 -8.75
C ILE A 39 4.86 5.00 -9.25
N VAL A 40 4.78 6.29 -8.91
CA VAL A 40 3.69 7.17 -9.38
C VAL A 40 3.67 7.20 -10.92
N LYS A 41 4.82 7.41 -11.57
CA LYS A 41 4.93 7.41 -13.03
C LYS A 41 4.51 6.07 -13.65
N MET A 42 4.87 4.95 -13.02
CA MET A 42 4.46 3.61 -13.50
C MET A 42 2.96 3.39 -13.32
N ALA A 43 2.38 3.83 -12.20
CA ALA A 43 0.94 3.70 -11.91
C ALA A 43 0.07 4.53 -12.87
N ASP A 44 0.61 5.60 -13.47
CA ASP A 44 -0.06 6.40 -14.50
C ASP A 44 -0.22 5.68 -15.85
N SER A 45 0.54 4.61 -16.11
CA SER A 45 0.43 3.84 -17.35
C SER A 45 -0.90 3.07 -17.41
N GLU A 46 -1.80 3.50 -18.29
CA GLU A 46 -3.11 2.86 -18.50
C GLU A 46 -2.97 1.47 -19.13
N GLU A 47 -2.01 1.28 -20.03
CA GLU A 47 -1.75 0.00 -20.71
C GLU A 47 -1.32 -1.11 -19.74
N GLU A 48 -0.64 -0.73 -18.65
CA GLU A 48 -0.19 -1.67 -17.63
C GLU A 48 -1.13 -1.77 -16.41
N ARG A 49 -2.25 -1.03 -16.42
CA ARG A 49 -3.19 -0.99 -15.30
C ARG A 49 -3.85 -2.36 -15.10
N LEU A 50 -3.71 -2.89 -13.90
CA LEU A 50 -4.33 -4.16 -13.48
C LEU A 50 -5.62 -3.88 -12.69
N PRO A 51 -6.56 -4.85 -12.64
CA PRO A 51 -7.76 -4.74 -11.81
C PRO A 51 -7.43 -4.50 -10.33
N SER A 52 -8.31 -3.78 -9.62
CA SER A 52 -8.17 -3.44 -8.19
C SER A 52 -8.34 -4.65 -7.27
N ILE A 53 -7.33 -5.52 -7.22
CA ILE A 53 -7.34 -6.73 -6.38
C ILE A 53 -7.49 -6.40 -4.89
N GLY A 54 -7.02 -5.23 -4.44
CA GLY A 54 -7.13 -4.78 -3.05
C GLY A 54 -8.57 -4.72 -2.52
N LEU A 55 -9.55 -4.49 -3.41
CA LEU A 55 -10.99 -4.50 -3.05
C LEU A 55 -11.45 -5.83 -2.48
N LEU A 56 -10.85 -6.95 -2.87
CA LEU A 56 -11.23 -8.26 -2.36
C LEU A 56 -10.99 -8.36 -0.84
N THR A 57 -10.02 -7.62 -0.31
CA THR A 57 -9.69 -7.61 1.12
C THR A 57 -10.66 -6.77 1.96
N SER A 58 -11.51 -5.95 1.34
CA SER A 58 -12.51 -5.15 2.06
C SER A 58 -13.83 -5.88 2.28
N ASP A 59 -13.99 -7.07 1.68
CA ASP A 59 -15.20 -7.88 1.82
C ASP A 59 -15.27 -8.58 3.19
N GLY A 60 -16.37 -9.26 3.46
CA GLY A 60 -16.48 -10.14 4.62
C GLY A 60 -15.39 -11.22 4.62
N ARG A 61 -14.97 -11.66 5.82
CA ARG A 61 -13.83 -12.60 5.95
C ARG A 61 -14.04 -13.91 5.20
N THR A 62 -15.28 -14.39 5.14
CA THR A 62 -15.63 -15.63 4.43
C THR A 62 -15.47 -15.44 2.92
N GLU A 63 -16.02 -14.35 2.39
CA GLU A 63 -15.96 -13.98 0.97
C GLU A 63 -14.52 -13.73 0.53
N TRP A 64 -13.74 -13.03 1.36
CA TRP A 64 -12.32 -12.84 1.11
C TRP A 64 -11.56 -14.18 1.13
N ALA A 65 -11.82 -15.07 2.08
CA ALA A 65 -11.16 -16.38 2.14
C ALA A 65 -11.45 -17.23 0.88
N GLU A 66 -12.67 -17.18 0.37
CA GLU A 66 -13.06 -17.82 -0.90
C GLU A 66 -12.33 -17.18 -2.08
N ALA A 67 -12.35 -15.86 -2.20
CA ALA A 67 -11.67 -15.14 -3.27
C ALA A 67 -10.15 -15.36 -3.26
N ARG A 68 -9.53 -15.35 -2.08
CA ARG A 68 -8.11 -15.67 -1.89
C ARG A 68 -7.80 -17.10 -2.35
N SER A 69 -8.66 -18.06 -2.05
CA SER A 69 -8.51 -19.45 -2.50
C SER A 69 -8.52 -19.57 -4.04
N VAL A 70 -9.33 -18.76 -4.72
CA VAL A 70 -9.32 -18.67 -6.20
C VAL A 70 -8.02 -18.04 -6.69
N LEU A 71 -7.58 -16.92 -6.10
CA LEU A 71 -6.33 -16.26 -6.47
C LEU A 71 -5.13 -17.22 -6.36
N MET A 72 -5.08 -18.00 -5.28
CA MET A 72 -4.00 -18.95 -4.98
C MET A 72 -3.85 -20.07 -6.03
N ARG A 73 -4.79 -20.27 -6.96
CA ARG A 73 -4.67 -21.27 -8.04
C ARG A 73 -3.57 -20.91 -9.04
N GLU A 74 -3.30 -19.63 -9.25
CA GLU A 74 -2.30 -19.13 -10.21
C GLU A 74 -0.96 -18.84 -9.52
N SER A 75 0.16 -19.28 -10.10
CA SER A 75 1.50 -19.07 -9.51
C SER A 75 1.84 -17.60 -9.36
N THR A 76 1.58 -16.78 -10.38
CA THR A 76 1.82 -15.34 -10.36
C THR A 76 1.09 -14.64 -9.21
N ASN A 77 -0.14 -15.07 -8.90
CA ASN A 77 -0.92 -14.50 -7.80
C ASN A 77 -0.34 -14.93 -6.44
N ARG A 78 0.08 -16.19 -6.30
CA ARG A 78 0.75 -16.68 -5.08
C ARG A 78 2.01 -15.87 -4.78
N ASP A 79 2.84 -15.62 -5.80
CA ASP A 79 4.06 -14.83 -5.64
C ASP A 79 3.74 -13.38 -5.22
N SER A 80 2.71 -12.77 -5.81
CA SER A 80 2.27 -11.42 -5.43
C SER A 80 1.69 -11.35 -4.02
N LEU A 81 0.88 -12.34 -3.61
CA LEU A 81 0.34 -12.46 -2.26
C LEU A 81 1.46 -12.62 -1.23
N ASP A 82 2.43 -13.49 -1.49
CA ASP A 82 3.60 -13.70 -0.63
C ASP A 82 4.39 -12.40 -0.40
N MET A 83 4.61 -11.60 -1.46
CA MET A 83 5.25 -10.31 -1.32
C MET A 83 4.45 -9.34 -0.43
N ILE A 84 3.12 -9.37 -0.46
CA ILE A 84 2.30 -8.51 0.41
C ILE A 84 2.31 -9.01 1.85
N GLU A 85 2.21 -10.32 2.06
CA GLU A 85 2.20 -10.94 3.39
C GLU A 85 3.50 -10.64 4.14
N ARG A 86 4.66 -10.77 3.47
CA ARG A 86 5.98 -10.60 4.07
C ARG A 86 6.49 -9.15 4.15
N CYS A 87 5.80 -8.17 3.57
CA CYS A 87 6.28 -6.78 3.62
C CYS A 87 6.28 -6.21 5.04
N LEU A 88 7.03 -5.14 5.29
CA LEU A 88 7.04 -4.48 6.61
C LEU A 88 5.71 -3.75 6.89
N CYS A 89 5.24 -2.98 5.92
CA CYS A 89 3.99 -2.23 5.97
C CYS A 89 3.54 -1.88 4.54
N LEU A 90 2.30 -1.39 4.43
CA LEU A 90 1.82 -0.72 3.23
C LEU A 90 2.02 0.80 3.34
N VAL A 91 2.34 1.44 2.22
CA VAL A 91 2.24 2.89 2.03
C VAL A 91 1.27 3.16 0.89
N CYS A 92 0.14 3.79 1.19
CA CYS A 92 -0.91 4.08 0.23
C CYS A 92 -0.80 5.54 -0.23
N LEU A 93 -0.42 5.74 -1.48
CA LEU A 93 -0.42 7.03 -2.15
C LEU A 93 -1.81 7.27 -2.74
N ASP A 94 -2.62 8.02 -2.00
CA ASP A 94 -4.03 8.23 -2.29
C ASP A 94 -4.25 9.42 -3.21
N GLU A 95 -5.23 9.30 -4.10
CA GLU A 95 -5.71 10.42 -4.91
C GLU A 95 -6.57 11.37 -4.07
N ALA A 96 -6.64 12.63 -4.48
CA ALA A 96 -7.42 13.65 -3.78
C ALA A 96 -8.91 13.28 -3.76
N THR A 97 -9.53 13.32 -2.59
CA THR A 97 -10.89 12.79 -2.38
C THR A 97 -12.00 13.83 -2.50
N GLY A 98 -11.65 15.12 -2.57
CA GLY A 98 -12.55 16.24 -2.75
C GLY A 98 -11.93 17.59 -2.30
N PRO A 99 -12.65 18.70 -2.46
CA PRO A 99 -12.12 20.04 -2.20
C PRO A 99 -12.14 20.45 -0.72
N LEU A 100 -12.91 19.77 0.14
CA LEU A 100 -13.04 20.10 1.56
C LEU A 100 -12.44 18.98 2.42
N LEU A 101 -11.34 19.30 3.10
CA LEU A 101 -10.74 18.45 4.12
C LEU A 101 -11.26 18.89 5.49
N SER A 102 -12.16 18.10 6.05
CA SER A 102 -12.56 18.17 7.45
C SER A 102 -12.04 16.95 8.19
N ASP A 103 -11.89 17.01 9.51
CA ASP A 103 -11.49 15.85 10.32
C ASP A 103 -12.40 14.64 10.06
N THR A 104 -13.71 14.87 9.88
CA THR A 104 -14.68 13.84 9.53
C THR A 104 -14.36 13.23 8.16
N THR A 105 -14.10 14.04 7.14
CA THR A 105 -13.77 13.57 5.79
C THR A 105 -12.47 12.76 5.81
N CYS A 106 -11.45 13.26 6.50
CA CYS A 106 -10.18 12.56 6.66
C CYS A 106 -10.38 11.20 7.37
N ALA A 107 -11.16 11.17 8.45
CA ALA A 107 -11.49 9.94 9.17
C ALA A 107 -12.22 8.92 8.28
N THR A 108 -13.20 9.36 7.48
CA THR A 108 -13.91 8.52 6.50
C THR A 108 -12.95 7.88 5.48
N VAL A 109 -12.01 8.67 4.94
CA VAL A 109 -10.99 8.16 4.01
C VAL A 109 -10.04 7.17 4.69
N MET A 110 -9.68 7.39 5.96
CA MET A 110 -8.88 6.42 6.72
C MET A 110 -9.64 5.13 7.01
N LEU A 111 -10.94 5.18 7.26
CA LEU A 111 -11.73 3.99 7.55
C LEU A 111 -11.92 3.07 6.34
N HIS A 112 -12.29 3.63 5.18
CA HIS A 112 -12.67 2.82 4.01
C HIS A 112 -12.26 3.41 2.65
N GLY A 113 -11.38 4.42 2.63
CA GLY A 113 -10.87 5.00 1.38
C GLY A 113 -11.88 5.81 0.56
N GLY A 114 -13.08 6.06 1.11
CA GLY A 114 -14.15 6.77 0.39
C GLY A 114 -14.84 5.94 -0.70
N GLY A 115 -14.77 4.62 -0.60
CA GLY A 115 -15.45 3.69 -1.50
C GLY A 115 -14.60 3.27 -2.70
N ALA A 116 -15.12 2.34 -3.50
CA ALA A 116 -14.36 1.68 -4.54
C ALA A 116 -14.03 2.56 -5.77
N THR A 117 -14.80 3.63 -5.99
CA THR A 117 -14.53 4.64 -7.03
C THR A 117 -13.47 5.67 -6.63
N LYS A 118 -13.05 5.68 -5.36
CA LYS A 118 -11.99 6.53 -4.81
C LYS A 118 -10.77 5.68 -4.44
N ASN A 119 -10.38 5.69 -3.17
CA ASN A 119 -9.18 5.02 -2.67
C ASN A 119 -9.47 3.69 -1.96
N GLY A 120 -10.72 3.20 -1.96
CA GLY A 120 -11.10 1.95 -1.27
C GLY A 120 -10.37 0.72 -1.81
N GLY A 121 -10.01 0.71 -3.11
CA GLY A 121 -9.19 -0.33 -3.72
C GLY A 121 -7.67 -0.16 -3.51
N ASN A 122 -7.23 0.98 -2.99
CA ASN A 122 -5.83 1.34 -2.79
C ASN A 122 -5.36 0.90 -1.39
N ARG A 123 -5.78 -0.30 -0.99
CA ARG A 123 -5.67 -0.86 0.37
C ARG A 123 -5.41 -2.36 0.31
N TRP A 124 -4.88 -2.89 1.42
CA TRP A 124 -4.79 -4.31 1.69
C TRP A 124 -5.07 -4.57 3.18
N TYR A 125 -6.32 -4.86 3.52
CA TYR A 125 -6.80 -4.84 4.92
C TYR A 125 -6.23 -5.94 5.81
N ASP A 126 -5.69 -7.02 5.24
CA ASP A 126 -4.96 -8.03 6.01
C ASP A 126 -3.61 -7.52 6.54
N LYS A 127 -3.07 -6.40 6.00
CA LYS A 127 -1.78 -5.90 6.46
C LYS A 127 -1.95 -5.06 7.73
N PRO A 128 -1.23 -5.38 8.83
CA PRO A 128 -1.41 -4.71 10.11
C PRO A 128 -1.27 -3.19 10.11
N MET A 129 -0.36 -2.65 9.29
CA MET A 129 -0.12 -1.22 9.21
C MET A 129 -0.12 -0.76 7.76
N GLN A 130 -1.02 0.15 7.43
CA GLN A 130 -1.12 0.80 6.13
C GLN A 130 -1.05 2.31 6.32
N PHE A 131 0.09 2.93 6.00
CA PHE A 131 0.28 4.38 6.10
C PHE A 131 -0.29 5.06 4.86
N VAL A 132 -1.30 5.90 5.05
CA VAL A 132 -1.95 6.63 3.96
C VAL A 132 -1.33 8.02 3.84
N VAL A 133 -0.95 8.39 2.62
CA VAL A 133 -0.42 9.72 2.26
C VAL A 133 -1.22 10.21 1.05
N GLY A 134 -2.26 11.01 1.31
CA GLY A 134 -3.13 11.57 0.29
C GLY A 134 -2.50 12.76 -0.42
N ALA A 135 -2.74 12.87 -1.73
CA ALA A 135 -2.31 14.00 -2.56
C ALA A 135 -2.92 15.35 -2.12
N ASP A 136 -4.05 15.32 -1.42
CA ASP A 136 -4.71 16.48 -0.81
C ASP A 136 -4.15 16.84 0.58
N GLY A 137 -3.23 16.03 1.12
CA GLY A 137 -2.63 16.21 2.45
C GLY A 137 -3.29 15.38 3.54
N CYS A 138 -4.37 14.65 3.25
CA CYS A 138 -4.98 13.71 4.20
C CYS A 138 -4.03 12.53 4.47
N CYS A 139 -3.47 12.46 5.68
CA CYS A 139 -2.50 11.44 6.08
C CYS A 139 -2.95 10.71 7.34
N GLY A 140 -2.58 9.43 7.47
CA GLY A 140 -2.92 8.63 8.64
C GLY A 140 -2.42 7.20 8.54
N VAL A 141 -2.95 6.33 9.39
CA VAL A 141 -2.65 4.90 9.37
C VAL A 141 -3.94 4.10 9.54
N VAL A 142 -4.12 3.09 8.71
CA VAL A 142 -5.16 2.06 8.87
C VAL A 142 -4.52 0.85 9.54
N CYS A 143 -5.22 0.32 10.55
CA CYS A 143 -4.71 -0.74 11.39
C CYS A 143 -5.60 -1.98 11.30
N GLU A 144 -5.00 -3.14 11.03
CA GLU A 144 -5.62 -4.43 11.37
C GLU A 144 -5.35 -4.69 12.86
N HIS A 145 -6.40 -5.00 13.62
CA HIS A 145 -6.37 -4.91 15.08
C HIS A 145 -5.93 -6.22 15.76
N SER A 146 -5.89 -7.35 15.06
CA SER A 146 -5.55 -8.65 15.66
C SER A 146 -4.15 -8.76 16.28
N PRO A 147 -3.06 -8.15 15.76
CA PRO A 147 -1.73 -8.36 16.30
C PRO A 147 -1.37 -7.42 17.47
N PHE A 148 -2.04 -6.27 17.62
CA PHE A 148 -1.73 -5.30 18.67
C PHE A 148 -2.88 -4.33 18.96
N GLU A 149 -2.82 -3.73 20.15
CA GLU A 149 -3.82 -2.80 20.66
C GLU A 149 -3.49 -1.33 20.35
N GLY A 150 -4.49 -0.45 20.51
CA GLY A 150 -4.37 0.97 20.18
C GLY A 150 -3.22 1.72 20.87
N ILE A 151 -2.84 1.36 22.10
CA ILE A 151 -1.71 2.00 22.80
C ILE A 151 -0.39 1.77 22.05
N VAL A 152 -0.15 0.55 21.56
CA VAL A 152 1.05 0.20 20.80
C VAL A 152 1.07 0.97 19.47
N LEU A 153 -0.08 1.04 18.81
CA LEU A 153 -0.24 1.81 17.57
C LEU A 153 0.09 3.29 17.79
N VAL A 154 -0.49 3.92 18.80
CA VAL A 154 -0.28 5.35 19.11
C VAL A 154 1.18 5.64 19.46
N GLN A 155 1.82 4.78 20.26
CA GLN A 155 3.25 4.94 20.58
C GLN A 155 4.13 4.86 19.34
N CYS A 156 3.85 3.91 18.44
CA CYS A 156 4.56 3.77 17.18
C CYS A 156 4.38 4.99 16.28
N THR A 157 3.15 5.45 16.07
CA THR A 157 2.85 6.59 15.19
C THR A 157 3.41 7.89 15.74
N GLU A 158 3.29 8.15 17.04
CA GLU A 158 3.90 9.33 17.66
C GLU A 158 5.43 9.32 17.53
N TYR A 159 6.07 8.17 17.68
CA TYR A 159 7.51 8.05 17.49
C TYR A 159 7.91 8.40 16.06
N LEU A 160 7.19 7.88 15.05
CA LEU A 160 7.43 8.19 13.64
C LEU A 160 7.24 9.68 13.35
N LEU A 161 6.18 10.31 13.86
CA LEU A 161 5.93 11.74 13.70
C LEU A 161 7.03 12.59 14.36
N LYS A 162 7.44 12.25 15.59
CA LYS A 162 8.55 12.92 16.28
C LYS A 162 9.86 12.76 15.50
N TYR A 163 10.12 11.59 14.93
CA TYR A 163 11.29 11.35 14.09
C TYR A 163 11.26 12.21 12.82
N MET A 164 10.11 12.33 12.14
CA MET A 164 9.95 13.17 10.95
C MET A 164 10.19 14.66 11.25
N ILE A 165 9.75 15.17 12.41
CA ILE A 165 9.95 16.57 12.81
C ILE A 165 11.39 16.83 13.28
N GLY A 166 11.94 15.94 14.10
CA GLY A 166 13.22 16.12 14.78
C GLY A 166 14.43 15.69 13.96
N SER A 167 14.26 14.94 12.88
CA SER A 167 15.36 14.56 12.00
C SER A 167 15.72 15.75 11.11
N PRO A 168 16.90 16.39 11.27
CA PRO A 168 17.36 17.36 10.28
C PRO A 168 17.46 16.60 8.97
N SER A 169 16.69 16.99 7.95
CA SER A 169 16.63 16.31 6.66
C SER A 169 18.04 15.92 6.25
N LYS A 170 18.38 14.63 6.34
CA LYS A 170 19.71 14.15 5.96
C LYS A 170 19.79 14.01 4.44
N LEU A 171 19.19 14.96 3.72
CA LEU A 171 19.52 15.37 2.35
C LEU A 171 20.96 15.91 2.26
N VAL A 172 21.75 15.80 3.34
CA VAL A 172 23.21 15.66 3.27
C VAL A 172 23.54 14.63 2.19
N ARG A 173 24.61 14.86 1.42
CA ARG A 173 25.19 13.96 0.42
C ARG A 173 25.60 12.60 1.04
N ALA A 174 24.67 11.83 1.61
CA ALA A 174 24.86 10.41 1.77
C ALA A 174 25.14 9.86 0.37
N ALA A 175 26.10 8.95 0.26
CA ALA A 175 26.40 8.28 -0.99
C ALA A 175 25.11 7.58 -1.45
N SER A 176 24.39 8.21 -2.40
CA SER A 176 23.27 7.58 -3.08
C SER A 176 23.81 6.32 -3.74
N VAL A 177 23.03 5.24 -3.65
CA VAL A 177 23.37 4.03 -4.39
C VAL A 177 23.19 4.38 -5.86
N SER A 178 24.31 4.59 -6.58
CA SER A 178 24.28 4.81 -8.01
C SER A 178 23.58 3.61 -8.67
N GLU A 179 22.46 3.88 -9.34
CA GLU A 179 21.60 2.93 -10.06
C GLU A 179 20.78 1.98 -9.18
N LEU A 180 19.76 2.53 -8.51
CA LEU A 180 18.71 1.73 -7.87
C LEU A 180 17.80 1.05 -8.91
N PRO A 181 17.55 -0.26 -8.80
CA PRO A 181 16.58 -0.95 -9.66
C PRO A 181 15.19 -0.33 -9.50
N ALA A 182 14.42 -0.28 -10.57
CA ALA A 182 13.05 0.23 -10.50
C ALA A 182 12.18 -0.66 -9.58
N PRO A 183 11.24 -0.08 -8.82
CA PRO A 183 10.28 -0.85 -8.02
C PRO A 183 9.50 -1.83 -8.90
N ARG A 184 9.24 -3.02 -8.37
CA ARG A 184 8.58 -4.10 -9.12
C ARG A 184 7.07 -4.01 -8.94
N ARG A 185 6.32 -3.81 -10.03
CA ARG A 185 4.84 -3.94 -10.00
C ARG A 185 4.46 -5.40 -9.74
N LEU A 186 3.61 -5.64 -8.75
CA LEU A 186 3.00 -6.94 -8.54
C LEU A 186 2.05 -7.27 -9.68
N ARG A 187 2.14 -8.49 -10.19
CA ARG A 187 1.35 -8.95 -11.34
C ARG A 187 0.22 -9.83 -10.83
N TRP A 188 -0.90 -9.79 -11.54
CA TRP A 188 -2.09 -10.55 -11.20
C TRP A 188 -2.65 -11.20 -12.45
N LYS A 189 -2.99 -12.48 -12.33
CA LYS A 189 -3.75 -13.22 -13.32
C LYS A 189 -5.21 -13.24 -12.88
N CYS A 190 -5.99 -12.33 -13.48
CA CYS A 190 -7.40 -12.16 -13.19
C CYS A 190 -8.23 -13.00 -14.17
N THR A 191 -8.64 -14.18 -13.74
CA THR A 191 -9.61 -15.01 -14.48
C THR A 191 -10.99 -14.34 -14.46
N PRO A 192 -11.94 -14.75 -15.32
CA PRO A 192 -13.31 -14.24 -15.27
C PRO A 192 -13.98 -14.39 -13.89
N GLU A 193 -13.64 -15.46 -13.15
CA GLU A 193 -14.08 -15.69 -11.77
C GLU A 193 -13.55 -14.60 -10.82
N VAL A 194 -12.25 -14.28 -10.88
CA VAL A 194 -11.63 -13.21 -10.08
C VAL A 194 -12.25 -11.85 -10.40
N LEU A 195 -12.49 -11.55 -11.69
CA LEU A 195 -13.10 -10.29 -12.11
C LEU A 195 -14.53 -10.15 -11.56
N LYS A 196 -15.30 -11.23 -11.53
CA LYS A 196 -16.64 -11.25 -10.93
C LYS A 196 -16.59 -11.01 -9.42
N LEU A 197 -15.61 -11.59 -8.72
CA LEU A 197 -15.41 -11.36 -7.29
C LEU A 197 -15.05 -9.90 -7.01
N ILE A 198 -14.15 -9.30 -7.78
CA ILE A 198 -13.79 -7.86 -7.65
C ILE A 198 -15.03 -6.99 -7.84
N ALA A 199 -15.85 -7.28 -8.87
CA ALA A 199 -17.08 -6.54 -9.13
C ALA A 199 -18.08 -6.65 -7.96
N SER A 200 -18.21 -7.83 -7.36
CA SER A 200 -19.07 -8.02 -6.18
C SER A 200 -18.56 -7.26 -4.96
N SER A 201 -17.25 -7.28 -4.68
CA SER A 201 -16.68 -6.52 -3.55
C SER A 201 -16.79 -5.00 -3.77
N ASN A 202 -16.72 -4.54 -5.02
CA ASN A 202 -16.93 -3.14 -5.39
C ASN A 202 -18.33 -2.64 -5.01
N GLU A 203 -19.38 -3.44 -5.26
CA GLU A 203 -20.77 -3.09 -4.90
C GLU A 203 -21.02 -3.06 -3.38
N LYS A 204 -20.24 -3.81 -2.60
CA LYS A 204 -20.38 -3.87 -1.14
C LYS A 204 -19.65 -2.73 -0.41
N LEU A 205 -18.64 -2.13 -1.04
CA LEU A 205 -17.80 -1.07 -0.46
C LEU A 205 -18.34 0.34 -0.74
N GLU A 206 -19.64 0.49 -1.04
CA GLU A 206 -20.27 1.80 -1.24
C GLU A 206 -20.59 2.53 0.07
#